data_AF-A0A2H0RNF5-F1
#
_entry.id   AF-A0A2H0RNF5-F1
#
_cell.length_a   1.000
_cell.length_b   1.000
_cell.length_c   1.000
_cell.angle_alpha   90.00
_cell.angle_beta   90.00
_cell.angle_gamma   90.00
#
_symmetry.space_group_name_H-M   'P 1'
#
loop_
_entity.id
_entity.type
_entity.pdbx_description
1 polymer ?
#
loop_
_entity_poly.entity_id
_entity_poly.type
_entity_poly.pdbx_seq_one_letter_code
_entity_poly.pdbx_strand_id
1 'polypeptide(L)'
;MLQHKRKKQWVGPLLVVGFLSTILWAVLFLDVRPEFVQAQSDDGLFAVEGDVPSTVAVHVAKDVDASNKVWTSVVSDVYVAEPDGVLLPVPVTIHMKAADYSGSKTYSIAYFDGDRNTWVPVDTTRNTETGLFEAHTNHFSHWALLERPVINTFDTDREALLADVHAMIPVGTTGYSVDLAYATVDADFVLLDQEADRWICAQPVSVRDKRVQTVSDKSVSLRIDGVERSATLRAITHWDVGSGCSTLIHPQTP
;
A
#
# COMPACT_ATOMS: atom_id res chain seq x y z
N MET A 1 -13.60 34.69 63.50
CA MET A 1 -14.33 35.51 62.51
C MET A 1 -13.73 35.27 61.13
N LEU A 2 -14.56 34.70 60.25
CA LEU A 2 -14.53 34.66 58.77
C LEU A 2 -13.19 34.79 58.01
N GLN A 3 -12.70 33.67 57.45
CA GLN A 3 -11.84 33.65 56.27
C GLN A 3 -12.63 33.17 55.04
N HIS A 4 -12.35 33.84 53.93
CA HIS A 4 -12.90 33.74 52.57
C HIS A 4 -13.31 32.36 52.05
N LYS A 5 -14.30 32.35 51.16
CA LYS A 5 -14.16 31.77 49.80
C LYS A 5 -15.21 32.32 48.82
N ARG A 6 -14.80 33.31 48.01
CA ARG A 6 -15.38 33.57 46.69
C ARG A 6 -15.09 32.35 45.81
N LYS A 7 -16.11 31.70 45.23
CA LYS A 7 -16.00 30.87 44.02
C LYS A 7 -17.40 30.44 43.55
N LYS A 8 -18.11 31.33 42.86
CA LYS A 8 -19.33 30.99 42.11
C LYS A 8 -19.53 32.02 41.01
N GLN A 9 -18.76 31.94 39.91
CA GLN A 9 -19.11 32.69 38.69
C GLN A 9 -18.35 32.32 37.40
N TRP A 10 -17.70 31.15 37.31
CA TRP A 10 -16.88 30.82 36.12
C TRP A 10 -17.30 29.57 35.36
N VAL A 11 -18.36 28.86 35.78
CA VAL A 11 -18.73 27.57 35.16
C VAL A 11 -19.52 27.76 33.86
N GLY A 12 -20.40 28.77 33.79
CA GLY A 12 -21.21 29.05 32.60
C GLY A 12 -20.40 29.51 31.37
N PRO A 13 -19.50 30.51 31.50
CA PRO A 13 -18.71 30.99 30.36
C PRO A 13 -17.75 29.93 29.82
N LEU A 14 -17.17 29.09 30.69
CA LEU A 14 -16.24 28.02 30.29
C LEU A 14 -16.93 26.93 29.48
N LEU A 15 -18.18 26.57 29.81
CA LEU A 15 -18.96 25.60 29.04
C LEU A 15 -19.32 26.14 27.65
N VAL A 16 -19.65 27.43 27.55
CA VAL A 16 -19.97 28.06 26.26
C VAL A 16 -18.73 28.15 25.36
N VAL A 17 -17.57 28.51 25.92
CA VAL A 17 -16.29 28.53 25.17
C VAL A 17 -15.86 27.12 24.78
N GLY A 18 -16.00 26.14 25.67
CA GLY A 18 -15.75 24.73 25.35
C GLY A 18 -16.63 24.25 24.20
N PHE A 19 -17.94 24.48 24.28
CA PHE A 19 -18.91 24.06 23.26
C PHE A 19 -18.70 24.77 21.91
N LEU A 20 -18.42 26.08 21.91
CA LEU A 20 -18.07 26.82 20.70
C LEU A 20 -16.75 26.35 20.11
N SER A 21 -15.74 26.03 20.93
CA SER A 21 -14.47 25.50 20.44
C SER A 21 -14.62 24.12 19.81
N THR A 22 -15.47 23.26 20.38
CA THR A 22 -15.77 21.94 19.82
C THR A 22 -16.62 22.01 18.56
N ILE A 23 -17.55 22.97 18.46
CA ILE A 23 -18.30 23.21 17.23
C ILE A 23 -17.40 23.81 16.16
N LEU A 24 -16.51 24.74 16.51
CA LEU A 24 -15.58 25.33 15.55
C LEU A 24 -14.57 24.28 15.05
N TRP A 25 -14.08 23.39 15.92
CA TRP A 25 -13.32 22.22 15.52
C TRP A 25 -14.15 21.29 14.64
N ALA A 26 -15.40 20.98 15.01
CA ALA A 26 -16.25 20.15 14.17
C ALA A 26 -16.49 20.78 12.78
N VAL A 27 -16.74 22.09 12.69
CA VAL A 27 -16.96 22.82 11.43
C VAL A 27 -15.69 22.89 10.59
N LEU A 28 -14.51 23.10 11.20
CA LEU A 28 -13.22 23.10 10.49
C LEU A 28 -12.86 21.73 9.91
N PHE A 29 -13.35 20.63 10.50
CA PHE A 29 -13.15 19.27 9.98
C PHE A 29 -14.33 18.75 9.12
N LEU A 30 -15.51 19.37 9.19
CA LEU A 30 -16.72 18.95 8.45
C LEU A 30 -16.95 19.70 7.12
N ASP A 31 -16.22 20.78 6.84
CA ASP A 31 -16.39 21.56 5.59
C ASP A 31 -15.31 21.28 4.53
N VAL A 32 -14.67 20.11 4.61
CA VAL A 32 -13.92 19.54 3.48
C VAL A 32 -14.93 18.84 2.59
N ARG A 33 -15.66 19.60 1.78
CA ARG A 33 -16.56 19.03 0.79
C ARG A 33 -15.70 18.31 -0.26
N PRO A 34 -16.01 17.04 -0.59
CA PRO A 34 -15.39 16.42 -1.74
C PRO A 34 -15.73 17.23 -2.99
N GLU A 35 -14.73 17.54 -3.78
CA GLU A 35 -14.86 18.11 -5.11
C GLU A 35 -14.44 17.06 -6.12
N PHE A 36 -15.22 16.95 -7.20
CA PHE A 36 -14.85 16.07 -8.29
C PHE A 36 -13.66 16.67 -9.03
N VAL A 37 -12.56 15.92 -9.08
CA VAL A 37 -11.33 16.29 -9.75
C VAL A 37 -11.06 15.32 -10.88
N GLN A 38 -10.68 15.86 -12.04
CA GLN A 38 -10.10 15.11 -13.15
C GLN A 38 -8.76 15.74 -13.49
N ALA A 39 -7.67 15.03 -13.16
CA ALA A 39 -6.30 15.43 -13.44
C ALA A 39 -5.68 14.45 -14.44
N GLN A 40 -4.99 14.95 -15.45
CA GLN A 40 -4.41 14.15 -16.54
C GLN A 40 -2.98 14.59 -16.81
N SER A 41 -2.12 13.63 -17.15
CA SER A 41 -0.74 13.88 -17.59
C SER A 41 -0.70 14.61 -18.94
N ASP A 42 0.37 15.35 -19.21
CA ASP A 42 0.55 16.12 -20.45
C ASP A 42 0.47 15.26 -21.73
N ASP A 43 0.86 13.99 -21.64
CA ASP A 43 0.80 13.02 -22.74
C ASP A 43 -0.57 12.31 -22.86
N GLY A 44 -1.49 12.54 -21.92
CA GLY A 44 -2.83 11.98 -21.91
C GLY A 44 -2.90 10.47 -21.63
N LEU A 45 -1.79 9.84 -21.19
CA LEU A 45 -1.70 8.39 -20.98
C LEU A 45 -2.05 7.96 -19.55
N PHE A 46 -2.05 8.89 -18.60
CA PHE A 46 -2.41 8.65 -17.21
C PHE A 46 -3.38 9.74 -16.73
N ALA A 47 -4.41 9.33 -16.00
CA ALA A 47 -5.35 10.25 -15.37
C ALA A 47 -5.85 9.73 -14.02
N VAL A 48 -6.21 10.67 -13.15
CA VAL A 48 -6.88 10.43 -11.87
C VAL A 48 -8.23 11.13 -11.91
N GLU A 49 -9.29 10.41 -11.57
CA GLU A 49 -10.66 10.89 -11.59
C GLU A 49 -11.39 10.50 -10.30
N GLY A 50 -12.05 11.45 -9.64
CA GLY A 50 -12.93 11.15 -8.51
C GLY A 50 -13.09 12.29 -7.52
N ASP A 51 -13.79 11.98 -6.42
CA ASP A 51 -14.07 12.91 -5.35
C ASP A 51 -12.89 13.04 -4.40
N VAL A 52 -12.31 14.24 -4.31
CA VAL A 52 -11.13 14.53 -3.50
C VAL A 52 -11.45 15.68 -2.52
N PRO A 53 -10.92 15.65 -1.29
CA PRO A 53 -10.93 16.82 -0.40
C PRO A 53 -10.58 18.13 -1.11
N SER A 54 -11.42 19.16 -1.01
CA SER A 54 -11.16 20.48 -1.62
C SER A 54 -9.84 21.15 -1.18
N THR A 55 -9.23 20.66 -0.09
CA THR A 55 -7.92 21.10 0.40
C THR A 55 -6.74 20.45 -0.33
N VAL A 56 -6.98 19.44 -1.17
CA VAL A 56 -5.94 18.69 -1.90
C VAL A 56 -5.98 19.10 -3.36
N ALA A 57 -4.94 19.80 -3.80
CA ALA A 57 -4.72 20.10 -5.21
C ALA A 57 -4.05 18.90 -5.87
N VAL A 58 -4.80 18.17 -6.72
CA VAL A 58 -4.27 17.00 -7.42
C VAL A 58 -3.48 17.44 -8.65
N HIS A 59 -2.22 17.05 -8.70
CA HIS A 59 -1.37 17.22 -9.87
C HIS A 59 -0.89 15.86 -10.35
N VAL A 60 -0.77 15.73 -11.67
CA VAL A 60 -0.41 14.48 -12.32
C VAL A 60 0.69 14.78 -13.32
N ALA A 61 1.82 14.09 -13.19
CA ALA A 61 2.96 14.27 -14.08
C ALA A 61 3.62 12.93 -14.40
N LYS A 62 4.30 12.87 -15.54
CA LYS A 62 5.21 11.77 -15.87
C LYS A 62 6.51 11.97 -15.09
N ASP A 63 6.97 10.93 -14.39
CA ASP A 63 8.29 10.91 -13.78
C ASP A 63 9.34 10.63 -14.87
N VAL A 64 10.09 11.67 -15.23
CA VAL A 64 11.11 11.60 -16.28
C VAL A 64 12.42 10.99 -15.79
N ASP A 65 12.64 10.96 -14.48
CA ASP A 65 13.84 10.40 -13.87
C ASP A 65 13.69 8.89 -13.60
N ALA A 66 12.45 8.39 -13.57
CA ALA A 66 12.15 6.96 -13.52
C ALA A 66 12.60 6.22 -14.81
N SER A 67 13.80 5.64 -14.77
CA SER A 67 14.30 4.80 -15.86
C SER A 67 13.54 3.48 -15.93
N ASN A 68 12.62 3.30 -16.89
CA ASN A 68 11.91 2.04 -17.18
C ASN A 68 12.79 0.79 -17.34
N LYS A 69 14.08 0.93 -17.68
CA LYS A 69 15.06 -0.18 -17.66
C LYS A 69 15.39 -0.71 -16.25
N VAL A 70 15.19 0.16 -15.25
CA VAL A 70 15.04 -0.07 -13.80
C VAL A 70 14.13 -1.25 -13.45
N TRP A 71 13.07 -1.31 -14.24
CA TRP A 71 11.78 -1.80 -13.83
C TRP A 71 11.30 -2.77 -14.89
N THR A 72 11.95 -3.93 -15.02
CA THR A 72 11.76 -4.84 -16.16
C THR A 72 10.34 -5.37 -16.35
N SER A 73 9.47 -5.24 -15.34
CA SER A 73 8.04 -5.55 -15.38
C SER A 73 7.16 -4.37 -15.80
N VAL A 74 7.66 -3.13 -15.69
CA VAL A 74 6.97 -1.90 -16.06
C VAL A 74 6.96 -1.76 -17.58
N VAL A 75 5.76 -1.67 -18.15
CA VAL A 75 5.55 -1.56 -19.61
C VAL A 75 5.03 -0.18 -20.05
N SER A 76 4.74 0.71 -19.09
CA SER A 76 4.43 2.11 -19.34
C SER A 76 5.57 3.02 -18.85
N ASP A 77 5.42 4.33 -19.05
CA ASP A 77 6.13 5.29 -18.21
C ASP A 77 5.61 5.24 -16.77
N VAL A 78 6.38 5.83 -15.84
CA VAL A 78 5.97 6.02 -14.45
C VAL A 78 5.32 7.40 -14.31
N TYR A 79 4.19 7.46 -13.61
CA TYR A 79 3.45 8.70 -13.36
C TYR A 79 3.33 8.94 -11.87
N VAL A 80 3.34 10.19 -11.45
CA VAL A 80 3.13 10.57 -10.06
C VAL A 80 1.81 11.31 -9.96
N ALA A 81 0.98 10.87 -9.03
CA ALA A 81 -0.12 11.67 -8.53
C ALA A 81 0.36 12.39 -7.27
N GLU A 82 0.31 13.72 -7.27
CA GLU A 82 0.67 14.55 -6.13
C GLU A 82 -0.57 15.12 -5.45
N PRO A 83 -0.52 15.33 -4.12
CA PRO A 83 0.60 15.04 -3.22
C PRO A 83 0.77 13.54 -2.90
N ASP A 84 2.01 13.04 -3.02
CA ASP A 84 2.36 11.64 -2.74
C ASP A 84 2.07 11.26 -1.27
N GLY A 85 1.67 10.01 -1.04
CA GLY A 85 1.42 9.46 0.29
C GLY A 85 0.13 9.94 0.98
N VAL A 86 -0.71 10.72 0.30
CA VAL A 86 -2.00 11.14 0.86
C VAL A 86 -3.02 10.00 0.80
N LEU A 87 -3.67 9.74 1.93
CA LEU A 87 -4.83 8.85 2.03
C LEU A 87 -6.13 9.64 1.84
N LEU A 88 -6.92 9.22 0.88
CA LEU A 88 -8.22 9.78 0.54
C LEU A 88 -9.34 9.07 1.31
N PRO A 89 -10.38 9.82 1.74
CA PRO A 89 -11.52 9.24 2.47
C PRO A 89 -12.42 8.38 1.57
N VAL A 90 -12.39 8.61 0.25
CA VAL A 90 -13.15 7.89 -0.76
C VAL A 90 -12.17 7.47 -1.87
N PRO A 91 -12.32 6.26 -2.45
CA PRO A 91 -11.48 5.86 -3.57
C PRO A 91 -11.68 6.75 -4.79
N VAL A 92 -10.59 7.04 -5.48
CA VAL A 92 -10.52 7.62 -6.81
C VAL A 92 -10.19 6.55 -7.84
N THR A 93 -10.50 6.82 -9.09
CA THR A 93 -10.19 5.96 -10.22
C THR A 93 -8.90 6.44 -10.89
N ILE A 94 -7.98 5.52 -11.12
CA ILE A 94 -6.80 5.72 -11.94
C ILE A 94 -7.05 5.09 -13.31
N HIS A 95 -6.72 5.85 -14.35
CA HIS A 95 -6.82 5.45 -15.73
C HIS A 95 -5.43 5.42 -16.36
N MET A 96 -5.06 4.30 -16.99
CA MET A 96 -3.79 4.15 -17.71
C MET A 96 -3.98 3.58 -19.11
N LYS A 97 -3.19 4.06 -20.06
CA LYS A 97 -3.06 3.47 -21.40
C LYS A 97 -1.65 2.92 -21.61
N ALA A 98 -1.58 1.76 -22.26
CA ALA A 98 -0.32 1.21 -22.76
C ALA A 98 -0.15 1.57 -24.24
N ALA A 99 1.01 2.12 -24.62
CA ALA A 99 1.33 2.34 -26.02
C ALA A 99 1.55 1.01 -26.77
N ASP A 100 2.24 0.04 -26.13
CA ASP A 100 2.67 -1.22 -26.75
C ASP A 100 1.90 -2.44 -26.21
N TYR A 101 0.57 -2.37 -26.23
CA TYR A 101 -0.28 -3.46 -25.76
C TYR A 101 -0.19 -4.72 -26.62
N SER A 102 0.05 -5.86 -25.98
CA SER A 102 -0.19 -7.19 -26.55
C SER A 102 -1.35 -7.89 -25.86
N GLY A 103 -2.35 -8.33 -26.63
CA GLY A 103 -3.51 -9.07 -26.11
C GLY A 103 -3.23 -10.50 -25.63
N SER A 104 -2.00 -10.98 -25.79
CA SER A 104 -1.57 -12.30 -25.28
C SER A 104 -1.03 -12.25 -23.85
N LYS A 105 -0.94 -11.06 -23.24
CA LYS A 105 -0.30 -10.82 -21.96
C LYS A 105 -1.30 -10.26 -20.95
N THR A 106 -1.03 -10.51 -19.67
CA THR A 106 -1.81 -9.95 -18.56
C THR A 106 -1.14 -8.68 -18.07
N TYR A 107 -1.93 -7.68 -17.69
CA TYR A 107 -1.41 -6.41 -17.16
C TYR A 107 -2.16 -6.02 -15.90
N SER A 108 -1.53 -5.19 -15.08
CA SER A 108 -2.12 -4.61 -13.89
C SER A 108 -1.48 -3.26 -13.64
N ILE A 109 -2.29 -2.29 -13.25
CA ILE A 109 -1.80 -1.05 -12.66
C ILE A 109 -1.17 -1.41 -11.33
N ALA A 110 -0.04 -0.79 -11.00
CA ALA A 110 0.63 -0.94 -9.72
C ALA A 110 1.03 0.43 -9.18
N TYR A 111 1.05 0.53 -7.85
CA TYR A 111 1.71 1.65 -7.16
C TYR A 111 3.07 1.22 -6.62
N PHE A 112 3.95 2.19 -6.39
CA PHE A 112 5.23 1.93 -5.76
C PHE A 112 5.14 2.17 -4.25
N ASP A 113 5.32 1.09 -3.47
CA ASP A 113 5.45 1.18 -2.02
C ASP A 113 6.90 1.52 -1.66
N GLY A 114 7.15 2.78 -1.32
CA GLY A 114 8.48 3.29 -0.94
C GLY A 114 9.03 2.69 0.36
N ASP A 115 8.16 2.26 1.29
CA ASP A 115 8.59 1.62 2.54
C ASP A 115 9.07 0.19 2.29
N ARG A 116 8.48 -0.49 1.32
CA ARG A 116 8.83 -1.86 0.91
C ARG A 116 9.81 -1.91 -0.26
N ASN A 117 10.08 -0.76 -0.90
CA ASN A 117 10.82 -0.65 -2.15
C ASN A 117 10.34 -1.69 -3.18
N THR A 118 9.02 -1.74 -3.39
CA THR A 118 8.33 -2.79 -4.15
C THR A 118 7.12 -2.23 -4.88
N TRP A 119 6.90 -2.66 -6.12
CA TRP A 119 5.65 -2.41 -6.84
C TRP A 119 4.55 -3.34 -6.35
N VAL A 120 3.40 -2.76 -6.04
CA VAL A 120 2.22 -3.49 -5.58
C VAL A 120 1.15 -3.42 -6.66
N PRO A 121 0.91 -4.53 -7.40
CA PRO A 121 -0.19 -4.63 -8.34
C PRO A 121 -1.53 -4.44 -7.61
N VAL A 122 -2.45 -3.73 -8.25
CA VAL A 122 -3.82 -3.54 -7.75
C VAL A 122 -4.84 -4.15 -8.70
N ASP A 123 -6.04 -4.41 -8.18
CA ASP A 123 -7.15 -4.90 -8.98
C ASP A 123 -7.42 -3.94 -10.14
N THR A 124 -7.20 -4.44 -11.36
CA THR A 124 -7.22 -3.65 -12.58
C THR A 124 -8.26 -4.24 -13.52
N THR A 125 -9.20 -3.42 -13.96
CA THR A 125 -10.13 -3.75 -15.04
C THR A 125 -9.60 -3.18 -16.35
N ARG A 126 -9.91 -3.83 -17.46
CA ARG A 126 -9.59 -3.33 -18.80
C ARG A 126 -10.87 -3.12 -19.59
N ASN A 127 -11.04 -1.89 -20.08
CA ASN A 127 -12.03 -1.61 -21.10
C ASN A 127 -11.47 -2.09 -22.47
N THR A 128 -12.11 -3.12 -23.04
CA THR A 128 -11.64 -3.73 -24.29
C THR A 128 -11.86 -2.84 -25.52
N GLU A 129 -12.80 -1.91 -25.46
CA GLU A 129 -13.14 -0.99 -26.56
C GLU A 129 -12.15 0.18 -26.63
N THR A 130 -11.82 0.77 -25.47
CA THR A 130 -10.95 1.95 -25.39
C THR A 130 -9.48 1.59 -25.13
N GLY A 131 -9.20 0.34 -24.75
CA GLY A 131 -7.87 -0.12 -24.34
C GLY A 131 -7.41 0.47 -23.00
N LEU A 132 -8.32 1.09 -22.24
CA LEU A 132 -8.03 1.74 -20.97
C LEU A 132 -7.96 0.72 -19.84
N PHE A 133 -6.93 0.83 -19.02
CA PHE A 133 -6.81 0.13 -17.75
C PHE A 133 -7.31 1.03 -16.64
N GLU A 134 -8.07 0.46 -15.71
CA GLU A 134 -8.71 1.20 -14.61
C GLU A 134 -8.44 0.49 -13.29
N ALA A 135 -8.11 1.25 -12.26
CA ALA A 135 -7.94 0.76 -10.91
C ALA A 135 -8.53 1.76 -9.91
N HIS A 136 -9.05 1.27 -8.79
CA HIS A 136 -9.58 2.11 -7.74
C HIS A 136 -8.57 2.17 -6.59
N THR A 137 -8.22 3.37 -6.16
CA THR A 137 -7.26 3.58 -5.07
C THR A 137 -7.76 4.65 -4.13
N ASN A 138 -7.40 4.55 -2.86
CA ASN A 138 -7.62 5.59 -1.87
C ASN A 138 -6.33 6.33 -1.51
N HIS A 139 -5.28 6.26 -2.33
CA HIS A 139 -4.05 6.99 -2.07
C HIS A 139 -3.35 7.41 -3.35
N PHE A 140 -2.45 8.39 -3.20
CA PHE A 140 -1.54 8.84 -4.26
C PHE A 140 -0.15 8.24 -4.06
N SER A 141 0.53 7.97 -5.18
CA SER A 141 1.81 7.27 -5.26
C SER A 141 2.44 7.50 -6.64
N HIS A 142 3.58 6.84 -6.89
CA HIS A 142 4.06 6.57 -8.23
C HIS A 142 3.29 5.38 -8.79
N TRP A 143 2.85 5.49 -10.03
CA TRP A 143 1.98 4.54 -10.71
C TRP A 143 2.58 4.12 -12.02
N ALA A 144 2.45 2.84 -12.33
CA ALA A 144 2.89 2.25 -13.57
C ALA A 144 1.96 1.11 -13.99
N LEU A 145 1.91 0.84 -15.28
CA LEU A 145 1.33 -0.39 -15.79
C LEU A 145 2.40 -1.47 -15.83
N LEU A 146 2.13 -2.59 -15.18
CA LEU A 146 2.99 -3.77 -15.17
C LEU A 146 2.46 -4.83 -16.12
N GLU A 147 3.36 -5.52 -16.79
CA GLU A 147 3.09 -6.84 -17.34
C GLU A 147 3.13 -7.87 -16.20
N ARG A 148 2.07 -8.67 -16.06
CA ARG A 148 1.96 -9.76 -15.07
C ARG A 148 2.25 -11.10 -15.74
N PRO A 149 3.52 -11.56 -15.75
CA PRO A 149 3.82 -12.93 -16.16
C PRO A 149 3.22 -13.93 -15.17
N VAL A 150 3.01 -15.17 -15.64
CA VAL A 150 2.71 -16.28 -14.76
C VAL A 150 3.99 -16.69 -14.05
N ILE A 151 4.08 -16.37 -12.75
CA ILE A 151 5.20 -16.74 -11.90
C ILE A 151 4.85 -18.00 -11.11
N ASN A 152 5.68 -19.03 -11.21
CA ASN A 152 5.62 -20.18 -10.30
C ASN A 152 6.91 -20.24 -9.48
N THR A 153 6.75 -20.13 -8.16
CA THR A 153 7.81 -20.40 -7.18
C THR A 153 7.88 -21.90 -6.91
N PHE A 154 9.07 -22.49 -6.88
CA PHE A 154 9.20 -23.87 -6.41
C PHE A 154 8.93 -23.92 -4.90
N ASP A 155 8.19 -24.94 -4.45
CA ASP A 155 7.84 -25.09 -3.03
C ASP A 155 9.08 -25.14 -2.14
N THR A 156 10.15 -25.78 -2.59
CA THR A 156 11.42 -25.87 -1.84
C THR A 156 12.04 -24.52 -1.56
N ASP A 157 11.98 -23.59 -2.51
CA ASP A 157 12.56 -22.25 -2.35
C ASP A 157 11.70 -21.39 -1.42
N ARG A 158 10.37 -21.52 -1.54
CA ARG A 158 9.41 -20.87 -0.64
C ARG A 158 9.57 -21.37 0.80
N GLU A 159 9.64 -22.67 1.01
CA GLU A 159 9.84 -23.27 2.34
C GLU A 159 11.17 -22.84 2.94
N ALA A 160 12.25 -22.81 2.16
CA ALA A 160 13.55 -22.37 2.63
C ALA A 160 13.53 -20.89 3.04
N LEU A 161 12.81 -20.04 2.32
CA LEU A 161 12.64 -18.63 2.65
C LEU A 161 11.80 -18.45 3.93
N LEU A 162 10.71 -19.21 4.09
CA LEU A 162 9.89 -19.19 5.31
C LEU A 162 10.67 -19.72 6.53
N ALA A 163 11.52 -20.72 6.36
CA ALA A 163 12.40 -21.20 7.42
C ALA A 163 13.38 -20.11 7.89
N ASP A 164 13.95 -19.32 6.95
CA ASP A 164 14.80 -18.18 7.27
C ASP A 164 14.02 -17.10 8.05
N VAL A 165 12.77 -16.82 7.65
CA VAL A 165 11.87 -15.91 8.38
C VAL A 165 11.60 -16.40 9.81
N HIS A 166 11.30 -17.69 9.99
CA HIS A 166 11.04 -18.26 11.31
C HIS A 166 12.27 -18.21 12.24
N ALA A 167 13.48 -18.27 11.69
CA ALA A 167 14.71 -18.14 12.46
C ALA A 167 14.94 -16.70 12.97
N MET A 168 14.28 -15.71 12.36
CA MET A 168 14.43 -14.27 12.68
C MET A 168 13.33 -13.72 13.57
N ILE A 169 12.39 -14.55 14.05
CA ILE A 169 11.23 -14.13 14.85
C ILE A 169 11.69 -13.29 16.06
N PRO A 170 11.31 -12.01 16.14
CA PRO A 170 11.63 -11.17 17.30
C PRO A 170 11.02 -11.73 18.60
N VAL A 171 11.73 -11.51 19.71
CA VAL A 171 11.20 -11.84 21.04
C VAL A 171 9.92 -11.03 21.28
N GLY A 172 8.85 -11.72 21.72
CA GLY A 172 7.55 -11.09 21.96
C GLY A 172 6.69 -10.95 20.71
N THR A 173 6.98 -11.67 19.62
CA THR A 173 6.09 -11.72 18.45
C THR A 173 4.70 -12.24 18.85
N THR A 174 3.68 -11.46 18.54
CA THR A 174 2.25 -11.72 18.75
C THR A 174 1.48 -12.01 17.45
N GLY A 175 2.15 -11.84 16.32
CA GLY A 175 1.64 -12.15 15.00
C GLY A 175 2.65 -11.71 13.96
N TYR A 176 2.55 -12.29 12.77
CA TYR A 176 3.28 -11.79 11.62
C TYR A 176 2.55 -12.13 10.33
N SER A 177 2.87 -11.38 9.28
CA SER A 177 2.54 -11.72 7.90
C SER A 177 3.80 -11.66 7.04
N VAL A 178 3.88 -12.53 6.04
CA VAL A 178 4.96 -12.57 5.06
C VAL A 178 4.35 -12.34 3.68
N ASP A 179 4.78 -11.27 3.03
CA ASP A 179 4.49 -11.03 1.62
C ASP A 179 5.69 -11.41 0.76
N LEU A 180 5.45 -11.94 -0.43
CA LEU A 180 6.50 -12.30 -1.38
C LEU A 180 6.53 -11.33 -2.55
N ALA A 181 7.71 -10.81 -2.83
CA ALA A 181 8.00 -10.06 -4.02
C ALA A 181 9.12 -10.73 -4.83
N TYR A 182 9.16 -10.49 -6.13
CA TYR A 182 10.19 -11.02 -7.02
C TYR A 182 10.83 -9.90 -7.83
N ALA A 183 12.10 -10.08 -8.16
CA ALA A 183 12.84 -9.24 -9.10
C ALA A 183 13.64 -10.14 -10.04
N THR A 184 13.63 -9.85 -11.33
CA THR A 184 14.63 -10.42 -12.25
C THR A 184 15.96 -9.66 -12.11
N VAL A 185 17.04 -10.17 -12.72
CA VAL A 185 18.37 -9.53 -12.65
C VAL A 185 18.27 -8.06 -13.06
N ASP A 186 18.77 -7.16 -12.20
CA ASP A 186 18.77 -5.70 -12.36
C ASP A 186 17.39 -5.01 -12.38
N ALA A 187 16.37 -5.68 -11.84
CA ALA A 187 15.02 -5.14 -11.72
C ALA A 187 14.63 -4.80 -10.28
N ASP A 188 13.64 -3.93 -10.13
CA ASP A 188 12.95 -3.75 -8.86
C ASP A 188 11.95 -4.87 -8.54
N PHE A 189 11.58 -4.93 -7.27
CA PHE A 189 10.69 -5.96 -6.76
C PHE A 189 9.24 -5.67 -7.13
N VAL A 190 8.52 -6.71 -7.54
CA VAL A 190 7.07 -6.71 -7.77
C VAL A 190 6.41 -7.72 -6.84
N LEU A 191 5.34 -7.32 -6.16
CA LEU A 191 4.57 -8.21 -5.29
C LEU A 191 3.89 -9.33 -6.11
N LEU A 192 4.03 -10.58 -5.68
CA LEU A 192 3.47 -11.74 -6.40
C LEU A 192 1.97 -11.92 -6.13
N ASP A 193 1.60 -12.01 -4.85
CA ASP A 193 0.25 -11.96 -4.31
C ASP A 193 0.37 -11.76 -2.79
N GLN A 194 -0.66 -11.17 -2.20
CA GLN A 194 -0.67 -10.74 -0.81
C GLN A 194 -0.74 -11.96 0.12
N GLU A 195 0.23 -12.09 1.02
CA GLU A 195 0.28 -13.06 2.12
C GLU A 195 0.64 -14.52 1.73
N ALA A 196 1.95 -14.80 1.69
CA ALA A 196 2.48 -16.16 1.59
C ALA A 196 2.41 -16.95 2.90
N ASP A 197 2.44 -16.25 4.03
CA ASP A 197 2.22 -16.84 5.34
C ASP A 197 1.67 -15.81 6.34
N ARG A 198 0.86 -16.27 7.29
CA ARG A 198 0.37 -15.46 8.41
C ARG A 198 0.08 -16.28 9.64
N TRP A 199 0.51 -15.72 10.76
CA TRP A 199 0.25 -16.25 12.08
C TRP A 199 -0.19 -15.14 13.02
N ILE A 200 -1.06 -15.48 13.97
CA ILE A 200 -1.58 -14.59 15.00
C ILE A 200 -1.55 -15.30 16.34
N CYS A 201 -1.55 -14.56 17.46
CA CYS A 201 -1.74 -15.19 18.76
C CYS A 201 -3.07 -15.92 18.84
N ALA A 202 -3.03 -17.13 19.40
CA ALA A 202 -4.21 -17.92 19.69
C ALA A 202 -5.15 -17.27 20.72
N GLN A 203 -4.62 -16.39 21.59
CA GLN A 203 -5.37 -15.68 22.60
C GLN A 203 -5.30 -14.15 22.40
N PRO A 204 -6.35 -13.41 22.79
CA PRO A 204 -6.35 -11.96 22.73
C PRO A 204 -5.19 -11.38 23.55
N VAL A 205 -4.36 -10.55 22.90
CA VAL A 205 -3.23 -9.87 23.53
C VAL A 205 -3.65 -8.48 23.94
N SER A 206 -3.44 -8.12 25.20
CA SER A 206 -3.85 -6.82 25.76
C SER A 206 -2.99 -5.65 25.28
N VAL A 207 -1.78 -5.90 24.76
CA VAL A 207 -0.84 -4.86 24.35
C VAL A 207 -0.06 -5.28 23.10
N ARG A 208 -0.31 -4.60 21.96
CA ARG A 208 0.55 -4.62 20.77
C ARG A 208 1.38 -3.34 20.79
N ASP A 209 2.67 -3.47 21.09
CA ASP A 209 3.56 -2.34 21.39
C ASP A 209 4.23 -1.78 20.13
N LYS A 210 4.44 -2.59 19.08
CA LYS A 210 5.14 -2.13 17.87
C LYS A 210 4.94 -3.05 16.66
N ARG A 211 4.75 -2.48 15.47
CA ARG A 211 4.92 -3.18 14.19
C ARG A 211 6.36 -2.97 13.69
N VAL A 212 7.05 -4.06 13.33
CA VAL A 212 8.42 -4.02 12.79
C VAL A 212 8.42 -4.68 11.41
N GLN A 213 9.06 -4.06 10.44
CA GLN A 213 9.25 -4.65 9.11
C GLN A 213 10.69 -5.17 8.99
N THR A 214 10.85 -6.37 8.46
CA THR A 214 12.14 -6.93 8.05
C THR A 214 12.05 -7.45 6.63
N VAL A 215 13.20 -7.50 5.95
CA VAL A 215 13.30 -7.95 4.56
C VAL A 215 14.39 -9.01 4.47
N SER A 216 14.12 -10.10 3.75
CA SER A 216 15.09 -11.16 3.46
C SER A 216 15.05 -11.50 1.98
N ASP A 217 16.21 -11.42 1.33
CA ASP A 217 16.36 -11.66 -0.12
C ASP A 217 17.10 -12.98 -0.37
N LYS A 218 16.65 -13.73 -1.37
CA LYS A 218 17.24 -15.02 -1.75
C LYS A 218 17.26 -15.18 -3.27
N SER A 219 18.42 -15.52 -3.82
CA SER A 219 18.54 -15.88 -5.23
C SER A 219 17.92 -17.26 -5.47
N VAL A 220 17.03 -17.34 -6.44
CA VAL A 220 16.25 -18.54 -6.76
C VAL A 220 16.12 -18.73 -8.28
N SER A 221 15.72 -19.93 -8.70
CA SER A 221 15.19 -20.16 -10.04
C SER A 221 13.67 -19.98 -10.00
N LEU A 222 13.13 -19.09 -10.83
CA LEU A 222 11.67 -18.94 -11.00
C LEU A 222 11.26 -19.40 -12.40
N ARG A 223 10.05 -19.98 -12.50
CA ARG A 223 9.43 -20.23 -13.80
C ARG A 223 8.52 -19.04 -14.15
N ILE A 224 8.99 -18.20 -15.06
CA ILE A 224 8.33 -16.98 -15.55
C ILE A 224 7.80 -17.27 -16.95
N ASP A 225 6.47 -17.26 -17.12
CA ASP A 225 5.78 -17.64 -18.37
C ASP A 225 6.24 -19.01 -18.91
N GLY A 226 6.43 -19.97 -18.00
CA GLY A 226 6.87 -21.32 -18.36
C GLY A 226 8.38 -21.48 -18.56
N VAL A 227 9.16 -20.39 -18.57
CA VAL A 227 10.62 -20.41 -18.77
C VAL A 227 11.33 -20.23 -17.44
N GLU A 228 12.29 -21.11 -17.15
CA GLU A 228 13.14 -20.97 -15.97
C GLU A 228 14.13 -19.81 -16.12
N ARG A 229 14.16 -18.92 -15.13
CA ARG A 229 15.02 -17.74 -15.10
C ARG A 229 15.59 -17.54 -13.70
N SER A 230 16.81 -17.02 -13.65
CA SER A 230 17.40 -16.53 -12.40
C SER A 230 16.67 -15.28 -11.94
N ALA A 231 16.27 -15.27 -10.67
CA ALA A 231 15.58 -14.16 -10.03
C ALA A 231 15.96 -14.07 -8.55
N THR A 232 15.52 -12.99 -7.92
CA THR A 232 15.58 -12.82 -6.47
C THR A 232 14.16 -12.82 -5.93
N LEU A 233 13.89 -13.68 -4.95
CA LEU A 233 12.69 -13.59 -4.13
C LEU A 233 13.00 -12.80 -2.87
N ARG A 234 12.07 -11.92 -2.51
CA ARG A 234 12.10 -11.12 -1.29
C ARG A 234 10.93 -11.50 -0.41
N ALA A 235 11.23 -11.87 0.83
CA ALA A 235 10.25 -11.94 1.90
C ALA A 235 10.18 -10.59 2.60
N ILE A 236 9.00 -9.96 2.58
CA ILE A 236 8.69 -8.76 3.34
C ILE A 236 7.89 -9.21 4.55
N THR A 237 8.51 -9.21 5.73
CA THR A 237 7.87 -9.69 6.95
C THR A 237 7.46 -8.54 7.83
N HIS A 238 6.19 -8.54 8.23
CA HIS A 238 5.63 -7.61 9.20
C HIS A 238 5.43 -8.33 10.53
N TRP A 239 6.13 -7.91 11.57
CA TRP A 239 6.03 -8.44 12.92
C TRP A 239 5.15 -7.55 13.79
N ASP A 240 4.16 -8.14 14.45
CA ASP A 240 3.44 -7.51 15.55
C ASP A 240 4.09 -7.91 16.87
N VAL A 241 4.74 -7.00 17.59
CA VAL A 241 5.44 -7.30 18.87
C VAL A 241 4.61 -6.80 20.06
N GLY A 242 4.46 -7.64 21.08
CA GLY A 242 3.71 -7.35 22.29
C GLY A 242 3.89 -8.41 23.39
N SER A 243 3.29 -8.19 24.55
CA SER A 243 3.39 -9.13 25.68
C SER A 243 2.20 -10.09 25.74
N GLY A 244 2.45 -11.39 25.98
CA GLY A 244 1.38 -12.33 26.35
C GLY A 244 0.94 -13.32 25.27
N CYS A 245 1.73 -13.54 24.22
CA CYS A 245 1.50 -14.65 23.30
C CYS A 245 2.07 -15.95 23.85
N SER A 246 1.23 -16.96 24.12
CA SER A 246 1.71 -18.30 24.47
C SER A 246 1.97 -19.16 23.24
N THR A 247 1.21 -18.95 22.16
CA THR A 247 1.24 -19.77 20.95
C THR A 247 0.72 -18.97 19.78
N LEU A 248 1.46 -18.97 18.68
CA LEU A 248 1.01 -18.46 17.39
C LEU A 248 0.24 -19.57 16.66
N ILE A 249 -0.81 -19.20 15.94
CA ILE A 249 -1.60 -20.09 15.09
C ILE A 249 -1.85 -19.44 13.74
N HIS A 250 -2.08 -20.25 12.71
CA HIS A 250 -2.64 -19.75 11.46
C HIS A 250 -4.11 -19.39 11.66
N PRO A 251 -4.55 -18.19 11.23
CA PRO A 251 -5.97 -17.88 11.17
C PRO A 251 -6.65 -18.85 10.20
N GLN A 252 -7.76 -19.46 10.62
CA GLN A 252 -8.59 -20.22 9.69
C GLN A 252 -9.21 -19.25 8.70
N THR A 253 -9.05 -19.51 7.40
CA THR A 253 -9.75 -18.78 6.35
C THR A 253 -11.25 -18.94 6.59
N PRO A 254 -12.03 -17.85 6.73
CA PRO A 254 -13.47 -17.94 6.94
C PRO A 254 -14.21 -18.58 5.75
#